data_AF-A0A2V6G1S3-F1
#
_entry.id   AF-A0A2V6G1S3-F1
#
_cell.length_a   1.000
_cell.length_b   1.000
_cell.length_c   1.000
_cell.angle_alpha   90.00
_cell.angle_beta   90.00
_cell.angle_gamma   90.00
#
_symmetry.space_group_name_H-M   'P 1'
#
loop_
_entity.id
_entity.type
_entity.pdbx_description
1 polymer ?
#
loop_
_entity_poly.entity_id
_entity_poly.type
_entity_poly.pdbx_seq_one_letter_code
_entity_poly.pdbx_strand_id
1 'polypeptide(L)'
;IGNQGAPHDANIIRLGDPATQRKTFIAGISRTAVAGGVAVMITNQGQLGVATSAARYKENIQPMAKSSEAILSLKPVTFRYKKELDPEAIPQFGLVAEDVAKVDPDLVARDDQGKPYTVRYDAVNAMLLNELLKEHGIVQEQGHRIHELEATIAELKSAMMQQQKGMKALASGLQKVSAQLELSNPTPQIAADNQ
;
A
#
# COMPACT_ATOMS: atom_id res chain seq x y z
N ILE A 1 -44.83 -11.91 1.43
CA ILE A 1 -45.25 -12.60 2.68
C ILE A 1 -45.26 -11.58 3.80
N GLY A 2 -46.40 -11.31 4.42
CA GLY A 2 -46.50 -10.34 5.53
C GLY A 2 -46.05 -8.91 5.17
N ASN A 3 -46.18 -8.52 3.90
CA ASN A 3 -45.84 -7.20 3.37
C ASN A 3 -47.01 -6.71 2.50
N GLN A 4 -47.33 -5.41 2.55
CA GLN A 4 -48.46 -4.81 1.82
C GLN A 4 -48.22 -4.62 0.32
N GLY A 5 -46.96 -4.76 -0.13
CA GLY A 5 -46.56 -4.51 -1.50
C GLY A 5 -46.57 -3.03 -1.88
N ALA A 6 -46.21 -2.73 -3.13
CA ALA A 6 -46.32 -1.43 -3.76
C ALA A 6 -47.00 -1.55 -5.14
N PRO A 7 -47.62 -0.47 -5.68
CA PRO A 7 -48.33 -0.49 -6.97
C PRO A 7 -47.51 -0.96 -8.19
N HIS A 8 -46.19 -1.10 -8.05
CA HIS A 8 -45.27 -1.51 -9.12
C HIS A 8 -44.43 -2.76 -8.77
N ASP A 9 -44.91 -3.59 -7.84
CA ASP A 9 -44.21 -4.83 -7.41
C ASP A 9 -44.34 -6.00 -8.40
N ALA A 10 -44.40 -5.73 -9.71
CA ALA A 10 -44.38 -6.79 -10.71
C ALA A 10 -43.05 -7.57 -10.61
N ASN A 11 -43.13 -8.88 -10.38
CA ASN A 11 -41.98 -9.78 -10.22
C ASN A 11 -41.09 -9.49 -9.00
N ILE A 12 -41.62 -8.85 -7.94
CA ILE A 12 -40.89 -8.56 -6.70
C ILE A 12 -41.40 -9.42 -5.55
N ILE A 13 -40.48 -10.07 -4.83
CA ILE A 13 -40.80 -10.71 -3.54
C ILE A 13 -40.46 -9.74 -2.41
N ARG A 14 -41.46 -9.39 -1.60
CA ARG A 14 -41.28 -8.67 -0.33
C ARG A 14 -41.64 -9.56 0.86
N LEU A 15 -40.81 -9.51 1.90
CA LEU A 15 -40.95 -10.30 3.12
C LEU A 15 -40.96 -9.39 4.35
N GLY A 16 -42.04 -9.46 5.14
CA GLY A 16 -42.22 -8.69 6.38
C GLY A 16 -42.66 -7.24 6.16
N ASP A 17 -43.16 -6.61 7.21
CA ASP A 17 -43.55 -5.21 7.30
C ASP A 17 -42.49 -4.40 8.08
N PRO A 18 -41.80 -3.43 7.45
CA PRO A 18 -40.76 -2.65 8.11
C PRO A 18 -41.25 -1.86 9.34
N ALA A 19 -42.56 -1.65 9.49
CA ALA A 19 -43.13 -1.00 10.68
C ALA A 19 -43.06 -1.89 11.93
N THR A 20 -43.09 -3.21 11.78
CA THR A 20 -43.22 -4.13 12.93
C THR A 20 -42.09 -5.15 13.04
N GLN A 21 -41.57 -5.66 11.91
CA GLN A 21 -40.48 -6.62 11.93
C GLN A 21 -39.11 -5.92 12.00
N ARG A 22 -38.26 -6.39 12.94
CA ARG A 22 -36.89 -5.87 13.16
C ARG A 22 -35.79 -6.92 12.96
N LYS A 23 -36.16 -8.19 12.84
CA LYS A 23 -35.24 -9.33 12.67
C LYS A 23 -35.88 -10.36 11.75
N THR A 24 -35.07 -10.99 10.88
CA THR A 24 -35.52 -12.04 9.95
C THR A 24 -34.66 -13.28 10.15
N PHE A 25 -35.31 -14.42 10.38
CA PHE A 25 -34.65 -15.73 10.51
C PHE A 25 -35.16 -16.65 9.40
N ILE A 26 -34.26 -17.21 8.61
CA ILE A 26 -34.59 -18.10 7.50
C ILE A 26 -33.90 -19.45 7.73
N ALA A 27 -34.69 -20.51 7.84
CA ALA A 27 -34.19 -21.87 8.01
C ALA A 27 -33.34 -22.30 6.80
N GLY A 28 -32.31 -23.10 7.04
CA GLY A 28 -31.43 -23.63 5.99
C GLY A 28 -30.35 -22.67 5.50
N ILE A 29 -30.25 -21.44 6.01
CA ILE A 29 -29.12 -20.53 5.72
C ILE A 29 -27.92 -20.82 6.63
N SER A 30 -28.13 -20.75 7.95
CA SER A 30 -27.04 -20.94 8.91
C SER A 30 -26.58 -22.39 8.94
N ARG A 31 -25.25 -22.60 8.97
CA ARG A 31 -24.57 -23.91 8.99
C ARG A 31 -24.76 -24.78 7.74
N THR A 32 -25.31 -24.22 6.66
CA THR A 32 -25.36 -24.89 5.35
C THR A 32 -24.15 -24.49 4.53
N ALA A 33 -23.25 -25.44 4.26
CA ALA A 33 -22.08 -25.18 3.42
C ALA A 33 -22.48 -25.07 1.94
N VAL A 34 -21.92 -24.08 1.25
CA VAL A 34 -22.07 -23.88 -0.20
C VAL A 34 -20.69 -23.73 -0.83
N ALA A 35 -20.50 -24.28 -2.04
CA ALA A 35 -19.26 -24.12 -2.81
C ALA A 35 -19.55 -23.34 -4.10
N GLY A 36 -18.65 -22.42 -4.47
CA GLY A 36 -18.79 -21.61 -5.70
C GLY A 36 -19.83 -20.48 -5.63
N GLY A 37 -20.34 -20.15 -4.44
CA GLY A 37 -21.29 -19.04 -4.25
C GLY A 37 -20.65 -17.65 -4.35
N VAL A 38 -21.48 -16.65 -4.63
CA VAL A 38 -21.10 -15.22 -4.58
C VAL A 38 -21.65 -14.59 -3.30
N ALA A 39 -20.90 -13.67 -2.70
CA ALA A 39 -21.35 -12.92 -1.53
C ALA A 39 -22.60 -12.10 -1.85
N VAL A 40 -23.61 -12.23 -0.98
CA VAL A 40 -24.86 -11.49 -1.09
C VAL A 40 -24.73 -10.15 -0.36
N MET A 41 -25.29 -9.10 -0.93
CA MET A 41 -25.32 -7.76 -0.37
C MET A 41 -26.74 -7.18 -0.33
N ILE A 42 -26.90 -6.10 0.43
CA ILE A 42 -28.14 -5.35 0.56
C ILE A 42 -27.94 -3.91 0.08
N THR A 43 -28.90 -3.38 -0.67
CA THR A 43 -28.97 -1.94 -0.93
C THR A 43 -29.58 -1.22 0.27
N ASN A 44 -29.47 0.10 0.32
CA ASN A 44 -30.14 0.91 1.35
C ASN A 44 -31.67 0.85 1.26
N GLN A 45 -32.25 0.41 0.14
CA GLN A 45 -33.69 0.12 0.02
C GLN A 45 -34.06 -1.29 0.49
N GLY A 46 -33.10 -2.05 1.04
CA GLY A 46 -33.31 -3.41 1.51
C GLY A 46 -33.40 -4.46 0.40
N GLN A 47 -32.95 -4.16 -0.82
CA GLN A 47 -32.90 -5.14 -1.91
C GLN A 47 -31.71 -6.08 -1.72
N LEU A 48 -31.97 -7.38 -1.66
CA LEU A 48 -30.97 -8.43 -1.61
C LEU A 48 -30.45 -8.74 -3.03
N GLY A 49 -29.14 -8.85 -3.21
CA GLY A 49 -28.55 -9.15 -4.52
C GLY A 49 -27.05 -9.41 -4.47
N VAL A 50 -26.40 -9.32 -5.63
CA VAL A 50 -24.94 -9.45 -5.79
C VAL A 50 -24.41 -8.27 -6.60
N ALA A 51 -23.18 -7.81 -6.33
CA ALA A 51 -22.55 -6.79 -7.16
C ALA A 51 -22.15 -7.36 -8.53
N THR A 52 -22.38 -6.58 -9.59
CA THR A 52 -21.87 -6.90 -10.93
C THR A 52 -20.50 -6.27 -11.14
N SER A 53 -19.59 -6.98 -11.83
CA SER A 53 -18.25 -6.46 -12.14
C SER A 53 -17.89 -6.50 -13.63
N ALA A 54 -18.76 -7.08 -14.47
CA ALA A 54 -18.53 -7.14 -15.90
C ALA A 54 -18.55 -5.75 -16.53
N ALA A 55 -17.63 -5.50 -17.47
CA ALA A 55 -17.45 -4.20 -18.12
C ALA A 55 -18.75 -3.64 -18.75
N ARG A 56 -19.63 -4.50 -19.26
CA ARG A 56 -20.94 -4.11 -19.83
C ARG A 56 -21.89 -3.40 -18.85
N TYR A 57 -21.64 -3.48 -17.55
CA TYR A 57 -22.41 -2.80 -16.50
C TYR A 57 -21.65 -1.60 -15.90
N LYS A 58 -20.54 -1.18 -16.52
CA LYS A 58 -19.68 -0.10 -16.04
C LYS A 58 -19.45 0.91 -17.17
N GLU A 59 -19.33 2.16 -16.78
CA GLU A 59 -18.97 3.27 -17.66
C GLU A 59 -17.75 3.99 -17.09
N ASN A 60 -17.02 4.75 -17.91
CA ASN A 60 -15.87 5.55 -17.48
C ASN A 60 -14.79 4.76 -16.72
N ILE A 61 -14.45 3.56 -17.21
CA ILE A 61 -13.45 2.68 -16.60
C ILE A 61 -12.04 3.29 -16.81
N GLN A 62 -11.39 3.70 -15.73
CA GLN A 62 -10.07 4.34 -15.73
C GLN A 62 -9.19 3.79 -14.59
N PRO A 63 -7.85 3.91 -14.68
CA PRO A 63 -6.96 3.62 -13.55
C PRO A 63 -7.30 4.48 -12.33
N MET A 64 -7.15 3.91 -11.12
CA MET A 64 -7.46 4.64 -9.88
C MET A 64 -6.49 5.79 -9.58
N ALA A 65 -5.28 5.78 -10.17
CA ALA A 65 -4.26 6.79 -9.95
C ALA A 65 -4.12 7.16 -8.46
N LYS A 66 -4.27 8.44 -8.09
CA LYS A 66 -4.15 8.91 -6.69
C LYS A 66 -5.40 8.70 -5.84
N SER A 67 -6.54 8.32 -6.42
CA SER A 67 -7.79 8.19 -5.67
C SER A 67 -7.70 7.14 -4.56
N SER A 68 -6.92 6.08 -4.76
CA SER A 68 -6.70 5.04 -3.75
C SER A 68 -5.74 5.44 -2.63
N GLU A 69 -5.00 6.55 -2.73
CA GLU A 69 -4.07 7.01 -1.68
C GLU A 69 -4.81 7.46 -0.41
N ALA A 70 -6.11 7.78 -0.52
CA ALA A 70 -6.96 8.12 0.62
C ALA A 70 -6.92 7.03 1.72
N ILE A 71 -6.81 5.75 1.32
CA ILE A 71 -6.81 4.63 2.28
C ILE A 71 -5.57 4.64 3.19
N LEU A 72 -4.47 5.26 2.77
CA LEU A 72 -3.23 5.34 3.54
C LEU A 72 -3.36 6.22 4.78
N SER A 73 -4.40 7.09 4.82
CA SER A 73 -4.73 7.92 5.98
C SER A 73 -5.75 7.26 6.93
N LEU A 74 -6.29 6.10 6.56
CA LEU A 74 -7.24 5.38 7.39
C LEU A 74 -6.53 4.74 8.59
N LYS A 75 -7.23 4.67 9.72
CA LYS A 75 -6.71 4.12 10.97
C LYS A 75 -7.51 2.89 11.37
N PRO A 76 -6.97 1.68 11.15
CA PRO A 76 -7.59 0.46 11.66
C PRO A 76 -7.73 0.51 13.18
N VAL A 77 -8.84 -0.03 13.68
CA VAL A 77 -9.14 -0.10 15.12
C VAL A 77 -9.49 -1.52 15.53
N THR A 78 -9.23 -1.83 16.80
CA THR A 78 -9.79 -3.00 17.48
C THR A 78 -10.98 -2.53 18.30
N PHE A 79 -12.12 -3.22 18.20
CA PHE A 79 -13.32 -2.85 18.92
C PHE A 79 -14.10 -4.09 19.39
N ARG A 80 -15.16 -3.87 20.15
CA ARG A 80 -16.17 -4.88 20.49
C ARG A 80 -17.53 -4.28 20.19
N TYR A 81 -18.45 -5.08 19.66
CA TYR A 81 -19.83 -4.64 19.58
C TYR A 81 -20.40 -4.45 20.98
N LYS A 82 -21.42 -3.60 21.09
CA LYS A 82 -22.16 -3.45 22.34
C LYS A 82 -22.84 -4.79 22.69
N LYS A 83 -23.03 -5.05 23.99
CA LYS A 83 -23.54 -6.35 24.49
C LYS A 83 -24.93 -6.69 23.96
N GLU A 84 -25.73 -5.71 23.55
CA GLU A 84 -27.05 -5.94 22.97
C GLU A 84 -26.98 -6.56 21.56
N LEU A 85 -25.85 -6.37 20.86
CA LEU A 85 -25.59 -6.93 19.53
C LEU A 85 -24.73 -8.20 19.60
N ASP A 86 -23.73 -8.21 20.49
CA ASP A 86 -22.85 -9.34 20.72
C ASP A 86 -22.65 -9.55 22.24
N PRO A 87 -23.46 -10.42 22.87
CA PRO A 87 -23.34 -10.71 24.30
C PRO A 87 -21.96 -11.25 24.71
N GLU A 88 -21.29 -11.97 23.81
CA GLU A 88 -19.97 -12.57 24.04
C GLU A 88 -18.83 -11.53 23.92
N ALA A 89 -19.15 -10.33 23.39
CA ALA A 89 -18.24 -9.20 23.22
C ALA A 89 -16.91 -9.62 22.57
N ILE A 90 -16.96 -10.37 21.47
CA ILE A 90 -15.78 -10.92 20.79
C ILE A 90 -14.95 -9.77 20.19
N PRO A 91 -13.60 -9.79 20.25
CA PRO A 91 -12.79 -8.71 19.68
C PRO A 91 -12.92 -8.70 18.16
N GLN A 92 -13.14 -7.53 17.61
CA GLN A 92 -13.29 -7.27 16.18
C GLN A 92 -12.20 -6.31 15.71
N PHE A 93 -11.93 -6.35 14.40
CA PHE A 93 -10.98 -5.47 13.73
C PHE A 93 -11.69 -4.78 12.58
N GLY A 94 -11.44 -3.50 12.37
CA GLY A 94 -12.07 -2.78 11.27
C GLY A 94 -11.80 -1.29 11.30
N LEU A 95 -12.75 -0.55 10.75
CA LEU A 95 -12.73 0.90 10.61
C LEU A 95 -14.01 1.51 11.20
N VAL A 96 -13.90 2.73 11.72
CA VAL A 96 -15.04 3.53 12.18
C VAL A 96 -15.60 4.32 11.00
N ALA A 97 -16.87 4.12 10.65
CA ALA A 97 -17.48 4.71 9.45
C ALA A 97 -17.40 6.24 9.44
N GLU A 98 -17.57 6.90 10.59
CA GLU A 98 -17.47 8.34 10.72
C GLU A 98 -16.05 8.86 10.48
N ASP A 99 -15.02 8.11 10.88
CA ASP A 99 -13.63 8.49 10.65
C ASP A 99 -13.22 8.25 9.20
N VAL A 100 -13.70 7.17 8.58
CA VAL A 100 -13.54 6.95 7.13
C VAL A 100 -14.21 8.08 6.36
N ALA A 101 -15.42 8.47 6.71
CA ALA A 101 -16.15 9.52 6.00
C ALA A 101 -15.48 10.90 6.05
N LYS A 102 -14.62 11.17 7.06
CA LYS A 102 -13.79 12.38 7.12
C LYS A 102 -12.62 12.35 6.15
N VAL A 103 -12.10 11.16 5.85
CA VAL A 103 -10.99 10.94 4.92
C VAL A 103 -11.50 10.84 3.48
N ASP A 104 -12.47 9.96 3.26
CA ASP A 104 -13.13 9.77 1.97
C ASP A 104 -14.60 9.39 2.18
N PRO A 105 -15.56 10.30 1.92
CA PRO A 105 -16.98 10.04 2.09
C PRO A 105 -17.54 9.00 1.12
N ASP A 106 -16.88 8.72 -0.01
CA ASP A 106 -17.34 7.76 -1.01
C ASP A 106 -17.08 6.30 -0.59
N LEU A 107 -16.24 6.10 0.42
CA LEU A 107 -15.96 4.79 1.02
C LEU A 107 -16.97 4.37 2.09
N VAL A 108 -18.04 5.13 2.28
CA VAL A 108 -19.04 4.87 3.33
C VAL A 108 -20.45 4.87 2.75
N ALA A 109 -21.23 3.85 3.11
CA ALA A 109 -22.67 3.86 2.89
C ALA A 109 -23.36 4.51 4.09
N ARG A 110 -24.41 5.29 3.79
CA ARG A 110 -25.15 6.09 4.76
C ARG A 110 -26.48 5.42 5.13
N ASP A 111 -26.94 5.68 6.35
CA ASP A 111 -28.29 5.29 6.79
C ASP A 111 -29.38 6.20 6.20
N ASP A 112 -30.63 5.93 6.56
CA ASP A 112 -31.81 6.69 6.12
C ASP A 112 -31.79 8.17 6.59
N GLN A 113 -30.95 8.51 7.57
CA GLN A 113 -30.74 9.89 8.04
C GLN A 113 -29.56 10.57 7.35
N GLY A 114 -28.91 9.90 6.40
CA GLY A 114 -27.71 10.38 5.72
C GLY A 114 -26.45 10.31 6.56
N LYS A 115 -26.45 9.63 7.71
CA LYS A 115 -25.26 9.49 8.56
C LYS A 115 -24.37 8.34 8.08
N PRO A 116 -23.03 8.47 8.17
CA PRO A 116 -22.11 7.34 8.01
C PRO A 116 -22.60 6.11 8.79
N TYR A 117 -22.80 4.98 8.12
CA TYR A 117 -23.39 3.79 8.74
C TYR A 117 -22.50 2.56 8.62
N THR A 118 -21.98 2.29 7.41
CA THR A 118 -21.09 1.16 7.19
C THR A 118 -20.03 1.47 6.14
N VAL A 119 -18.84 0.91 6.32
CA VAL A 119 -17.73 1.06 5.39
C VAL A 119 -17.93 0.14 4.19
N ARG A 120 -17.65 0.66 2.99
CA ARG A 120 -17.66 -0.10 1.74
C ARG A 120 -16.36 -0.91 1.63
N TYR A 121 -16.23 -1.97 2.42
CA TYR A 121 -15.01 -2.76 2.49
C TYR A 121 -14.56 -3.34 1.13
N ASP A 122 -15.47 -3.66 0.21
CA ASP A 122 -15.09 -4.09 -1.14
C ASP A 122 -14.34 -2.99 -1.93
N ALA A 123 -14.72 -1.72 -1.75
CA ALA A 123 -14.03 -0.60 -2.37
C ALA A 123 -12.65 -0.38 -1.73
N VAL A 124 -12.58 -0.45 -0.39
CA VAL A 124 -11.30 -0.40 0.36
C VAL A 124 -10.36 -1.51 -0.10
N ASN A 125 -10.85 -2.75 -0.24
CA ASN A 125 -10.04 -3.88 -0.70
C ASN A 125 -9.51 -3.69 -2.12
N ALA A 126 -10.32 -3.15 -3.04
CA ALA A 126 -9.88 -2.84 -4.40
C ALA A 126 -8.81 -1.73 -4.42
N MET A 127 -8.94 -0.71 -3.57
CA MET A 127 -7.94 0.34 -3.42
C MET A 127 -6.64 -0.18 -2.78
N LEU A 128 -6.73 -1.06 -1.78
CA LEU A 128 -5.58 -1.74 -1.17
C LEU A 128 -4.79 -2.52 -2.21
N LEU A 129 -5.46 -3.22 -3.12
CA LEU A 129 -4.80 -3.89 -4.24
C LEU A 129 -4.04 -2.89 -5.13
N ASN A 130 -4.64 -1.75 -5.45
CA ASN A 130 -3.98 -0.73 -6.28
C ASN A 130 -2.73 -0.16 -5.60
N GLU A 131 -2.80 0.17 -4.31
CA GLU A 131 -1.63 0.65 -3.56
C GLU A 131 -0.55 -0.43 -3.41
N LEU A 132 -0.94 -1.69 -3.19
CA LEU A 132 0.00 -2.81 -3.15
C LEU A 132 0.74 -2.98 -4.49
N LEU A 133 0.03 -2.85 -5.62
CA LEU A 133 0.65 -2.94 -6.95
C LEU A 133 1.60 -1.76 -7.22
N LYS A 134 1.28 -0.55 -6.77
CA LYS A 134 2.18 0.60 -6.85
C LYS A 134 3.45 0.38 -6.03
N GLU A 135 3.30 -0.03 -4.77
CA GLU A 135 4.43 -0.29 -3.88
C GLU A 135 5.30 -1.43 -4.42
N HIS A 136 4.71 -2.47 -4.99
CA HIS A 136 5.47 -3.54 -5.64
C HIS A 136 6.36 -3.00 -6.77
N GLY A 137 5.82 -2.11 -7.62
CA GLY A 137 6.61 -1.47 -8.68
C GLY A 137 7.75 -0.59 -8.15
N ILE A 138 7.48 0.18 -7.09
CA ILE A 138 8.51 1.01 -6.43
C ILE A 138 9.63 0.13 -5.86
N VAL A 139 9.27 -0.98 -5.20
CA VAL A 139 10.24 -1.93 -4.63
C VAL A 139 11.10 -2.58 -5.70
N GLN A 140 10.52 -2.95 -6.85
CA GLN A 140 11.29 -3.49 -7.98
C GLN A 140 12.30 -2.47 -8.52
N GLU A 141 11.86 -1.23 -8.74
CA GLU A 141 12.72 -0.15 -9.23
C GLU A 141 13.85 0.17 -8.23
N GLN A 142 13.54 0.21 -6.93
CA GLN A 142 14.55 0.35 -5.88
C GLN A 142 15.55 -0.79 -5.90
N GLY A 143 15.10 -2.04 -6.10
CA GLY A 143 15.97 -3.20 -6.24
C GLY A 143 16.94 -3.07 -7.41
N HIS A 144 16.47 -2.63 -8.58
CA HIS A 144 17.33 -2.37 -9.74
C HIS A 144 18.37 -1.28 -9.45
N ARG A 145 17.95 -0.17 -8.84
CA ARG A 145 18.86 0.92 -8.49
C ARG A 145 19.90 0.52 -7.45
N ILE A 146 19.53 -0.32 -6.48
CA ILE A 146 20.48 -0.87 -5.50
C ILE A 146 21.56 -1.69 -6.23
N HIS A 147 21.18 -2.57 -7.16
CA HIS A 147 22.14 -3.36 -7.93
C HIS A 147 23.10 -2.48 -8.76
N GLU A 148 22.59 -1.42 -9.39
CA GLU A 148 23.42 -0.48 -10.15
C GLU A 148 24.41 0.28 -9.24
N LEU A 149 23.94 0.72 -8.07
CA LEU A 149 24.78 1.37 -7.07
C LEU A 149 25.85 0.41 -6.53
N GLU A 150 25.51 -0.85 -6.28
CA GLU A 150 26.47 -1.87 -5.85
C GLU A 150 27.56 -2.11 -6.90
N ALA A 151 27.20 -2.18 -8.18
CA ALA A 151 28.16 -2.29 -9.29
C ALA A 151 29.09 -1.07 -9.35
N THR A 152 28.53 0.14 -9.28
CA THR A 152 29.29 1.39 -9.27
C THR A 152 30.26 1.46 -8.08
N ILE A 153 29.81 1.05 -6.89
CA ILE A 153 30.64 1.00 -5.69
C ILE A 153 31.80 0.00 -5.87
N ALA A 154 31.56 -1.15 -6.50
CA ALA A 154 32.62 -2.13 -6.79
C ALA A 154 33.67 -1.56 -7.75
N GLU A 155 33.25 -0.87 -8.80
CA GLU A 155 34.14 -0.21 -9.75
C GLU A 155 34.96 0.91 -9.10
N LEU A 156 34.32 1.78 -8.32
CA LEU A 156 35.01 2.85 -7.59
C LEU A 156 36.05 2.30 -6.60
N LYS A 157 35.72 1.21 -5.88
CA LYS A 157 36.69 0.53 -5.00
C LYS A 157 37.89 0.02 -5.78
N SER A 158 37.67 -0.57 -6.96
CA SER A 158 38.74 -1.05 -7.84
C SER A 158 39.64 0.09 -8.32
N ALA A 159 39.04 1.18 -8.81
CA ALA A 159 39.76 2.37 -9.26
C ALA A 159 40.58 3.01 -8.11
N MET A 160 40.01 3.11 -6.91
CA MET A 160 40.71 3.64 -5.74
C MET A 160 41.91 2.78 -5.34
N MET A 161 41.78 1.45 -5.39
CA MET A 161 42.92 0.54 -5.17
C MET A 161 44.01 0.73 -6.23
N GLN A 162 43.64 0.93 -7.49
CA GLN A 162 44.59 1.17 -8.57
C GLN A 162 45.30 2.51 -8.41
N GLN A 163 44.57 3.57 -8.05
CA GLN A 163 45.14 4.89 -7.75
C GLN A 163 46.09 4.82 -6.55
N GLN A 164 45.73 4.09 -5.49
CA GLN A 164 46.60 3.92 -4.32
C GLN A 164 47.89 3.17 -4.67
N LYS A 165 47.83 2.15 -5.54
CA LYS A 165 49.03 1.47 -6.07
C LYS A 165 49.89 2.43 -6.90
N GLY A 166 49.28 3.22 -7.79
CA GLY A 166 49.99 4.22 -8.60
C GLY A 166 50.68 5.28 -7.73
N MET A 167 50.01 5.76 -6.68
CA MET A 167 50.57 6.74 -5.74
C MET A 167 51.76 6.17 -4.96
N LYS A 168 51.71 4.90 -4.52
CA LYS A 168 52.86 4.22 -3.91
C LYS A 168 54.05 4.11 -4.88
N ALA A 169 53.79 3.71 -6.13
CA ALA A 169 54.83 3.59 -7.14
C ALA A 169 55.48 4.94 -7.46
N LEU A 170 54.69 6.01 -7.58
CA LEU A 170 55.18 7.37 -7.80
C LEU A 170 56.03 7.85 -6.62
N ALA A 171 55.58 7.61 -5.38
CA ALA A 171 56.35 7.96 -4.19
C ALA A 171 57.72 7.26 -4.16
N SER A 172 57.78 5.96 -4.49
CA SER A 172 59.06 5.24 -4.60
C SER A 172 59.93 5.74 -5.76
N GLY A 173 59.33 6.14 -6.90
CA GLY A 173 60.04 6.74 -8.02
C GLY A 173 60.67 8.08 -7.66
N LEU A 174 59.93 8.95 -6.98
CA LEU A 174 60.41 10.24 -6.48
C LEU A 174 61.59 10.05 -5.51
N GLN A 175 61.52 9.11 -4.57
CA GLN A 175 62.64 8.80 -3.68
C GLN A 175 63.92 8.40 -4.43
N LYS A 176 63.80 7.59 -5.50
CA LYS A 176 64.94 7.20 -6.32
C LYS A 176 65.55 8.38 -7.08
N VAL A 177 64.71 9.23 -7.68
CA VAL A 177 65.17 10.43 -8.40
C VAL A 177 65.86 11.40 -7.45
N SER A 178 65.29 11.63 -6.25
CA SER A 178 65.93 12.44 -5.21
C SER A 178 67.29 11.87 -4.81
N ALA A 179 67.41 10.56 -4.60
CA ALA A 179 68.69 9.93 -4.29
C ALA A 179 69.73 10.08 -5.42
N GLN A 180 69.31 10.00 -6.68
CA GLN A 180 70.19 10.22 -7.83
C GLN A 180 70.64 11.68 -7.97
N LEU A 181 69.75 12.64 -7.68
CA LEU A 181 70.08 14.07 -7.67
C LEU A 181 71.10 14.42 -6.57
N GLU A 182 70.94 13.87 -5.37
CA GLU A 182 71.91 14.05 -4.28
C GLU A 182 73.30 13.49 -4.63
N LEU A 183 73.37 12.36 -5.35
CA LEU A 183 74.62 11.75 -5.80
C LEU A 183 75.29 12.47 -6.98
N SER A 184 74.55 13.30 -7.72
CA SER A 184 75.04 14.01 -8.91
C SER A 184 75.36 15.48 -8.69
N ASN A 185 75.10 16.01 -7.49
CA ASN A 185 75.58 17.33 -7.09
C ASN A 185 77.11 17.30 -6.90
N PRO A 186 77.89 18.10 -7.67
CA PRO A 186 79.31 18.22 -7.43
C PRO A 186 79.54 18.92 -6.08
N THR A 187 80.40 18.34 -5.25
CA THR A 187 80.86 18.94 -4.00
C THR A 187 81.32 20.37 -4.26
N PRO A 188 80.87 21.40 -3.51
CA PRO A 188 81.38 22.75 -3.69
C PRO A 188 82.88 22.77 -3.34
N GLN A 189 83.72 22.72 -4.38
CA GLN A 189 85.15 22.98 -4.29
C GLN A 189 85.40 24.46 -4.56
N ILE A 190 85.45 25.27 -3.50
CA ILE A 190 86.24 26.51 -3.43
C ILE A 190 86.44 26.82 -1.94
N ALA A 191 87.60 27.23 -1.42
CA ALA A 191 89.01 27.06 -1.72
C ALA A 191 89.65 27.51 -0.39
N ALA A 192 90.56 26.73 0.17
CA ALA A 192 91.41 27.26 1.23
C ALA A 192 92.32 28.29 0.56
N ASP A 193 92.09 29.56 0.82
CA ASP A 193 93.03 30.60 0.42
C ASP A 193 93.66 31.24 1.64
N ASN A 194 94.99 31.30 1.55
CA ASN A 194 95.94 31.68 2.58
C ASN A 194 95.78 33.15 2.99
N GLN A 195 95.85 33.42 4.29
CA GLN A 195 96.90 34.21 4.98
C GLN A 195 96.48 34.59 6.41
#